data_AF-A0A9C9DBT1-F1
#
_entry.id   AF-A0A9C9DBT1-F1
#
_cell.length_a   1.000
_cell.length_b   1.000
_cell.length_c   1.000
_cell.angle_alpha   90.00
_cell.angle_beta   90.00
_cell.angle_gamma   90.00
#
_symmetry.space_group_name_H-M   'P 1'
#
loop_
_entity.id
_entity.type
_entity.pdbx_description
1 polymer ?
#
loop_
_entity_poly.entity_id
_entity_poly.type
_entity_poly.pdbx_seq_one_letter_code
_entity_poly.pdbx_strand_id
1 'polypeptide(L)'
;MKPAEFARRRKRLMQMMGKASVAILPAAPQKLRNRDAEYPYRQDSDFYYLTGFNEPDAVLVLIPKRQHGEVILFCRERDPEMETWHGRRAGLEGAMEHYGADDAFPISDIDDILPGLLESSERVFYAMGCDTQFDQRVTGWVNRLKAQSRAGVHTPGEFVALDHLLHDMRLYKSRAEISAMRRAAKVSAQAHIRAMQQCAPGKWEYEIEAEFQYHFKRHNFDHAYTPIVGGGENGCILHYTENNAELRDGDLLLIDAGAENECYAADITRTFPVNGV
;
A
#
# COMPACT_ATOMS: atom_id res chain seq x y z
N MET A 1 -8.20 10.72 0.76
CA MET A 1 -7.83 11.31 -0.54
C MET A 1 -9.08 11.49 -1.39
N LYS A 2 -9.19 12.48 -2.31
CA LYS A 2 -10.36 12.61 -3.20
C LYS A 2 -10.20 11.76 -4.47
N PRO A 3 -11.28 11.19 -5.05
CA PRO A 3 -11.22 10.38 -6.29
C PRO A 3 -10.50 11.06 -7.46
N ALA A 4 -10.68 12.38 -7.62
CA ALA A 4 -10.04 13.16 -8.68
C ALA A 4 -8.49 13.20 -8.58
N GLU A 5 -7.90 12.96 -7.41
CA GLU A 5 -6.45 12.86 -7.27
C GLU A 5 -5.93 11.56 -7.91
N PHE A 6 -6.59 10.43 -7.62
CA PHE A 6 -6.25 9.13 -8.20
C PHE A 6 -6.40 9.14 -9.72
N ALA A 7 -7.50 9.68 -10.25
CA ALA A 7 -7.70 9.81 -11.70
C ALA A 7 -6.58 10.63 -12.37
N ARG A 8 -6.11 11.71 -11.73
CA ARG A 8 -4.99 12.52 -12.26
C ARG A 8 -3.68 11.73 -12.32
N ARG A 9 -3.40 10.92 -11.30
CA ARG A 9 -2.20 10.05 -11.24
C ARG A 9 -2.24 9.00 -12.34
N ARG A 10 -3.36 8.28 -12.49
CA ARG A 10 -3.56 7.31 -13.59
C ARG A 10 -3.35 7.96 -14.95
N LYS A 11 -3.96 9.13 -15.19
CA LYS A 11 -3.78 9.89 -16.44
C LYS A 11 -2.32 10.27 -16.70
N ARG A 12 -1.59 10.76 -15.69
CA ARG A 12 -0.18 11.12 -15.82
C ARG A 12 0.70 9.90 -16.12
N LEU A 13 0.47 8.79 -15.42
CA LEU A 13 1.20 7.55 -15.69
C LEU A 13 0.97 7.06 -17.13
N MET A 14 -0.29 7.02 -17.57
CA MET A 14 -0.63 6.62 -18.94
C MET A 14 -0.01 7.53 -20.00
N GLN A 15 0.14 8.83 -19.72
CA GLN A 15 0.88 9.75 -20.60
C GLN A 15 2.38 9.42 -20.68
N MET A 16 2.99 9.04 -19.56
CA MET A 16 4.41 8.66 -19.48
C MET A 16 4.69 7.32 -20.17
N MET A 17 3.76 6.35 -20.08
CA MET A 17 3.87 5.06 -20.77
C MET A 17 3.76 5.20 -22.30
N GLY A 18 2.92 6.13 -22.78
CA GLY A 18 2.68 6.36 -24.20
C GLY A 18 1.57 5.47 -24.78
N LYS A 19 1.51 5.35 -26.12
CA LYS A 19 0.54 4.47 -26.79
C LYS A 19 1.06 3.03 -26.85
N ALA A 20 0.16 2.11 -27.20
CA ALA A 20 0.46 0.67 -27.36
C ALA A 20 1.16 0.08 -26.12
N SER A 21 0.72 0.49 -24.94
CA SER A 21 1.28 0.06 -23.67
C SER A 21 0.17 -0.39 -22.74
N VAL A 22 0.49 -1.30 -21.84
CA VAL A 22 -0.40 -1.75 -20.77
C VAL A 22 0.37 -1.76 -19.46
N ALA A 23 -0.19 -1.21 -18.39
CA ALA A 23 0.36 -1.38 -17.05
C ALA A 23 -0.50 -2.38 -16.28
N ILE A 24 0.17 -3.27 -15.54
CA ILE A 24 -0.47 -4.27 -14.68
C ILE A 24 0.06 -4.05 -13.27
N LEU A 25 -0.83 -3.83 -12.31
CA LEU A 25 -0.47 -3.62 -10.92
C LEU A 25 -1.33 -4.52 -10.02
N PRO A 26 -0.77 -5.58 -9.41
CA PRO A 26 -1.48 -6.37 -8.43
C PRO A 26 -1.61 -5.63 -7.10
N ALA A 27 -2.72 -5.88 -6.40
CA ALA A 27 -2.89 -5.52 -4.99
C ALA A 27 -1.98 -6.39 -4.10
N ALA A 28 -1.67 -5.91 -2.89
CA ALA A 28 -0.96 -6.70 -1.91
C ALA A 28 -1.81 -7.90 -1.48
N PRO A 29 -1.20 -9.09 -1.29
CA PRO A 29 -1.90 -10.25 -0.74
C PRO A 29 -2.14 -10.09 0.75
N GLN A 30 -3.19 -10.74 1.28
CA GLN A 30 -3.35 -10.92 2.72
C GLN A 30 -2.16 -11.69 3.31
N LYS A 31 -1.81 -11.38 4.55
CA LYS A 31 -0.70 -12.02 5.27
C LYS A 31 -1.20 -12.70 6.53
N LEU A 32 -0.88 -13.98 6.65
CA LEU A 32 -1.21 -14.78 7.83
C LEU A 32 -0.36 -14.33 9.03
N ARG A 33 -1.02 -14.16 10.17
CA ARG A 33 -0.38 -13.97 11.47
C ARG A 33 -0.15 -15.30 12.17
N ASN A 34 -1.20 -16.11 12.28
CA ASN A 34 -1.12 -17.45 12.86
C ASN A 34 -2.24 -18.33 12.33
N ARG A 35 -1.88 -19.42 11.63
CA ARG A 35 -2.84 -20.36 11.02
C ARG A 35 -3.91 -19.64 10.19
N ASP A 36 -5.11 -19.49 10.73
CA ASP A 36 -6.31 -18.91 10.12
C ASP A 36 -6.52 -17.43 10.47
N ALA A 37 -5.72 -16.86 11.37
CA ALA A 37 -5.77 -15.43 11.71
C ALA A 37 -4.79 -14.63 10.84
N GLU A 38 -5.26 -13.49 10.35
CA GLU A 38 -4.52 -12.58 9.48
C GLU A 38 -4.00 -11.35 10.23
N TYR A 39 -2.95 -10.72 9.68
CA TYR A 39 -2.60 -9.35 10.06
C TYR A 39 -3.62 -8.36 9.50
N PRO A 40 -3.75 -7.17 10.11
CA PRO A 40 -4.49 -6.07 9.49
C PRO A 40 -4.01 -5.82 8.06
N TYR A 41 -4.95 -5.71 7.13
CA TYR A 41 -4.62 -5.57 5.72
C TYR A 41 -3.95 -4.22 5.43
N ARG A 42 -2.78 -4.27 4.81
CA ARG A 42 -2.07 -3.11 4.26
C ARG A 42 -1.87 -3.30 2.76
N GLN A 43 -2.51 -2.45 1.98
CA GLN A 43 -2.43 -2.47 0.52
C GLN A 43 -1.01 -2.21 0.01
N ASP A 44 -0.71 -2.61 -1.22
CA ASP A 44 0.49 -2.18 -1.93
C ASP A 44 0.47 -0.66 -2.14
N SER A 45 1.62 0.00 -1.94
CA SER A 45 1.67 1.46 -1.95
C SER A 45 1.51 2.05 -3.35
N ASP A 46 1.98 1.37 -4.39
CA ASP A 46 1.87 1.80 -5.78
C ASP A 46 0.46 1.58 -6.32
N PHE A 47 -0.13 0.44 -6.01
CA PHE A 47 -1.54 0.14 -6.27
C PHE A 47 -2.45 1.16 -5.59
N TYR A 48 -2.31 1.36 -4.28
CA TYR A 48 -3.13 2.32 -3.52
C TYR A 48 -2.93 3.74 -4.04
N TYR A 49 -1.70 4.12 -4.42
CA TYR A 49 -1.40 5.44 -4.98
C TYR A 49 -2.21 5.75 -6.25
N LEU A 50 -2.51 4.74 -7.07
CA LEU A 50 -3.29 4.90 -8.30
C LEU A 50 -4.80 4.68 -8.13
N THR A 51 -5.24 3.90 -7.14
CA THR A 51 -6.64 3.45 -7.03
C THR A 51 -7.37 4.01 -5.81
N GLY A 52 -6.69 4.13 -4.67
CA GLY A 52 -7.33 4.27 -3.37
C GLY A 52 -8.14 3.03 -2.93
N PHE A 53 -8.10 1.94 -3.69
CA PHE A 53 -8.83 0.70 -3.47
C PHE A 53 -8.10 -0.16 -2.44
N ASN A 54 -8.76 -0.45 -1.31
CA ASN A 54 -8.14 -1.05 -0.14
C ASN A 54 -8.67 -2.46 0.17
N GLU A 55 -8.86 -3.28 -0.87
CA GLU A 55 -9.16 -4.70 -0.73
C GLU A 55 -8.09 -5.57 -1.41
N PRO A 56 -7.86 -6.80 -0.90
CA PRO A 56 -7.00 -7.79 -1.54
C PRO A 56 -7.65 -8.38 -2.80
N ASP A 57 -6.90 -9.26 -3.47
CA ASP A 57 -7.35 -10.00 -4.65
C ASP A 57 -7.90 -9.08 -5.73
N ALA A 58 -7.08 -8.09 -6.09
CA ALA A 58 -7.39 -7.13 -7.12
C ALA A 58 -6.16 -6.85 -8.01
N VAL A 59 -6.41 -6.47 -9.26
CA VAL A 59 -5.37 -6.05 -10.21
C VAL A 59 -5.88 -4.86 -11.00
N LEU A 60 -5.13 -3.76 -10.95
CA LEU A 60 -5.36 -2.59 -11.80
C LEU A 60 -4.67 -2.82 -13.14
N VAL A 61 -5.41 -2.61 -14.22
CA VAL A 61 -4.90 -2.63 -15.58
C VAL A 61 -5.16 -1.29 -16.24
N LEU A 62 -4.11 -0.65 -16.74
CA LEU A 62 -4.19 0.65 -17.43
C LEU A 62 -3.78 0.49 -18.90
N ILE A 63 -4.65 0.88 -19.82
CA ILE A 63 -4.42 0.77 -21.27
C ILE A 63 -4.72 2.13 -21.90
N PRO A 64 -3.68 2.97 -22.14
CA PRO A 64 -3.87 4.30 -22.72
C PRO A 64 -4.57 4.21 -24.09
N LYS A 65 -5.58 5.03 -24.29
CA LYS A 65 -6.40 5.16 -25.51
C LYS A 65 -7.21 3.92 -25.90
N ARG A 66 -7.45 2.98 -24.98
CA ARG A 66 -8.42 1.89 -25.22
C ARG A 66 -9.83 2.45 -25.36
N GLN A 67 -10.55 2.03 -26.40
CA GLN A 67 -11.88 2.56 -26.73
C GLN A 67 -12.94 2.22 -25.67
N HIS A 68 -12.85 1.05 -25.04
CA HIS A 68 -13.81 0.55 -24.05
C HIS A 68 -13.43 0.93 -22.61
N GLY A 69 -12.69 2.02 -22.41
CA GLY A 69 -12.17 2.43 -21.10
C GLY A 69 -10.69 2.15 -20.95
N GLU A 70 -9.97 3.10 -20.36
CA GLU A 70 -8.52 3.06 -20.16
C GLU A 70 -8.15 2.44 -18.80
N VAL A 71 -9.08 2.44 -17.83
CA VAL A 71 -8.87 2.00 -16.44
C VAL A 71 -9.74 0.77 -16.16
N ILE A 72 -9.11 -0.39 -15.99
CA ILE A 72 -9.79 -1.64 -15.72
C ILE A 72 -9.40 -2.14 -14.34
N LEU A 73 -10.36 -2.61 -13.54
CA LEU A 73 -10.08 -3.22 -12.25
C LEU A 73 -10.59 -4.68 -12.22
N PHE A 74 -9.68 -5.63 -12.06
CA PHE A 74 -10.05 -6.98 -11.66
C PHE A 74 -10.19 -6.99 -10.15
N CYS A 75 -11.32 -7.43 -9.61
CA CYS A 75 -11.53 -7.52 -8.17
C CYS A 75 -12.54 -8.62 -7.81
N ARG A 76 -12.67 -8.89 -6.52
CA ARG A 76 -13.67 -9.85 -6.02
C ARG A 76 -15.09 -9.34 -6.30
N GLU A 77 -15.95 -10.25 -6.73
CA GLU A 77 -17.39 -9.99 -6.81
C GLU A 77 -18.00 -9.89 -5.41
N ARG A 78 -19.19 -9.27 -5.37
CA ARG A 78 -20.03 -9.32 -4.18
C ARG A 78 -20.50 -10.74 -3.96
N ASP A 79 -20.42 -11.18 -2.72
CA ASP A 79 -20.82 -12.52 -2.31
C ASP A 79 -21.48 -12.39 -0.94
N PRO A 80 -22.82 -12.46 -0.85
CA PRO A 80 -23.53 -12.25 0.42
C PRO A 80 -23.10 -13.19 1.54
N GLU A 81 -22.72 -14.43 1.20
CA GLU A 81 -22.24 -15.40 2.19
C GLU A 81 -20.87 -14.94 2.71
N MET A 82 -19.90 -14.71 1.84
CA MET A 82 -18.57 -14.27 2.25
C MET A 82 -18.57 -12.88 2.90
N GLU A 83 -19.46 -11.98 2.48
CA GLU A 83 -19.62 -10.66 3.09
C GLU A 83 -20.17 -10.73 4.52
N THR A 84 -20.93 -11.78 4.84
CA THR A 84 -21.41 -12.05 6.19
C THR A 84 -20.25 -12.45 7.12
N TRP A 85 -19.26 -13.19 6.60
CA TRP A 85 -18.12 -13.69 7.38
C TRP A 85 -16.95 -12.71 7.44
N HIS A 86 -16.60 -12.09 6.31
CA HIS A 86 -15.34 -11.37 6.14
C HIS A 86 -15.51 -9.86 5.89
N GLY A 87 -16.75 -9.38 5.90
CA GLY A 87 -17.08 -7.98 5.66
C GLY A 87 -17.36 -7.67 4.18
N ARG A 88 -17.91 -6.46 3.96
CA ARG A 88 -18.40 -6.03 2.65
C ARG A 88 -17.27 -5.94 1.61
N ARG A 89 -17.63 -6.24 0.36
CA ARG A 89 -16.78 -6.02 -0.82
C ARG A 89 -17.35 -4.88 -1.65
N ALA A 90 -16.49 -4.13 -2.31
CA ALA A 90 -16.90 -3.13 -3.28
C ALA A 90 -17.67 -3.78 -4.45
N GLY A 91 -17.23 -4.96 -4.88
CA GLY A 91 -17.74 -5.60 -6.09
C GLY A 91 -17.39 -4.84 -7.37
N LEU A 92 -17.83 -5.37 -8.51
CA LEU A 92 -17.54 -4.80 -9.82
C LEU A 92 -18.20 -3.41 -9.99
N GLU A 93 -19.46 -3.28 -9.57
CA GLU A 93 -20.21 -2.01 -9.61
C GLU A 93 -19.54 -0.96 -8.72
N GLY A 94 -19.19 -1.31 -7.48
CA GLY A 94 -18.52 -0.38 -6.56
C GLY A 94 -17.13 0.02 -7.04
N ALA A 95 -16.40 -0.86 -7.74
CA ALA A 95 -15.13 -0.53 -8.38
C ALA A 95 -15.29 0.61 -9.40
N MET A 96 -16.35 0.56 -10.21
CA MET A 96 -16.65 1.61 -11.19
C MET A 96 -17.17 2.88 -10.52
N GLU A 97 -18.16 2.77 -9.63
CA GLU A 97 -18.85 3.91 -9.04
C GLU A 97 -17.99 4.71 -8.05
N HIS A 98 -17.15 4.02 -7.26
CA HIS A 98 -16.44 4.65 -6.13
C HIS A 98 -14.95 4.84 -6.37
N TYR A 99 -14.33 4.01 -7.23
CA TYR A 99 -12.88 4.05 -7.48
C TYR A 99 -12.51 4.54 -8.89
N GLY A 100 -13.52 4.75 -9.74
CA GLY A 100 -13.37 5.33 -11.07
C GLY A 100 -12.64 4.40 -12.03
N ALA A 101 -12.90 3.09 -11.91
CA ALA A 101 -12.66 2.17 -13.00
C ALA A 101 -13.65 2.45 -14.14
N ASP A 102 -13.19 2.40 -15.38
CA ASP A 102 -14.07 2.47 -16.54
C ASP A 102 -14.77 1.13 -16.79
N ASP A 103 -14.13 0.03 -16.37
CA ASP A 103 -14.64 -1.34 -16.49
C ASP A 103 -14.10 -2.21 -15.33
N ALA A 104 -14.83 -3.23 -14.93
CA ALA A 104 -14.42 -4.12 -13.84
C ALA A 104 -14.82 -5.57 -14.09
N PHE A 105 -13.91 -6.50 -13.77
CA PHE A 105 -14.08 -7.94 -14.00
C PHE A 105 -13.81 -8.76 -12.74
N PRO A 106 -14.40 -9.95 -12.60
CA PRO A 106 -14.05 -10.87 -11.53
C PRO A 106 -12.55 -11.20 -11.56
N ILE A 107 -11.90 -11.13 -10.41
CA ILE A 107 -10.48 -11.50 -10.30
C ILE A 107 -10.24 -12.98 -10.63
N SER A 108 -11.24 -13.85 -10.49
CA SER A 108 -11.20 -15.25 -10.91
C SER A 108 -10.99 -15.40 -12.42
N ASP A 109 -11.47 -14.45 -13.21
CA ASP A 109 -11.53 -14.54 -14.67
C ASP A 109 -10.34 -13.83 -15.33
N ILE A 110 -9.41 -13.30 -14.54
CA ILE A 110 -8.26 -12.54 -15.04
C ILE A 110 -7.38 -13.37 -15.98
N ASP A 111 -7.25 -14.68 -15.72
CA ASP A 111 -6.45 -15.56 -16.58
C ASP A 111 -7.12 -15.81 -17.94
N ASP A 112 -8.41 -15.54 -18.10
CA ASP A 112 -9.12 -15.69 -19.37
C ASP A 112 -9.21 -14.35 -20.12
N ILE A 113 -9.42 -13.25 -19.39
CA ILE A 113 -9.68 -11.92 -19.96
C ILE A 113 -8.38 -11.16 -20.25
N LEU A 114 -7.42 -11.17 -19.32
CA LEU A 114 -6.24 -10.30 -19.42
C LEU A 114 -5.39 -10.57 -20.67
N PRO A 115 -5.15 -11.82 -21.13
CA PRO A 115 -4.43 -12.05 -22.39
C PRO A 115 -5.02 -11.28 -23.58
N GLY A 116 -6.35 -11.28 -23.74
CA GLY A 116 -7.01 -10.54 -24.82
C GLY A 116 -6.79 -9.03 -24.74
N LEU A 117 -6.65 -8.48 -23.54
CA LEU A 117 -6.35 -7.06 -23.33
C LEU A 117 -4.90 -6.71 -23.72
N LEU A 118 -3.98 -7.67 -23.70
CA LEU A 118 -2.57 -7.45 -24.07
C LEU A 118 -2.35 -7.49 -25.59
N GLU A 119 -3.27 -8.06 -26.38
CA GLU A 119 -3.09 -8.27 -27.84
C GLU A 119 -2.73 -6.99 -28.59
N SER A 120 -3.33 -5.86 -28.20
CA SER A 120 -3.11 -4.56 -28.84
C SER A 120 -1.93 -3.75 -28.28
N SER A 121 -1.16 -4.34 -27.35
CA SER A 121 -0.05 -3.66 -26.67
C SER A 121 1.31 -4.16 -27.16
N GLU A 122 2.25 -3.25 -27.36
CA GLU A 122 3.66 -3.53 -27.68
C GLU A 122 4.50 -3.69 -26.41
N ARG A 123 4.14 -2.96 -25.34
CA ARG A 123 4.92 -2.83 -24.10
C ARG A 123 4.07 -3.16 -22.86
N VAL A 124 4.57 -4.07 -22.01
CA VAL A 124 3.97 -4.38 -20.70
C VAL A 124 4.78 -3.68 -19.62
N PHE A 125 4.15 -2.75 -18.92
CA PHE A 125 4.67 -2.09 -17.73
C PHE A 125 4.27 -2.88 -16.49
N TYR A 126 5.23 -3.53 -15.85
CA TYR A 126 5.01 -4.37 -14.68
C TYR A 126 6.29 -4.44 -13.84
N ALA A 127 6.17 -4.49 -12.52
CA ALA A 127 7.29 -4.60 -11.60
C ALA A 127 7.77 -6.07 -11.47
N MET A 128 8.47 -6.55 -12.50
CA MET A 128 9.04 -7.90 -12.52
C MET A 128 10.02 -8.13 -11.37
N GLY A 129 9.92 -9.29 -10.71
CA GLY A 129 10.81 -9.72 -9.63
C GLY A 129 10.28 -9.40 -8.23
N CYS A 130 9.13 -8.73 -8.11
CA CYS A 130 8.53 -8.40 -6.81
C CYS A 130 7.66 -9.54 -6.25
N ASP A 131 7.02 -10.33 -7.11
CA ASP A 131 6.19 -11.48 -6.73
C ASP A 131 6.39 -12.62 -7.74
N THR A 132 7.15 -13.64 -7.34
CA THR A 132 7.47 -14.79 -8.19
C THR A 132 6.23 -15.49 -8.76
N GLN A 133 5.14 -15.58 -8.00
CA GLN A 133 3.93 -16.25 -8.45
C GLN A 133 3.21 -15.39 -9.50
N PHE A 134 3.09 -14.09 -9.25
CA PHE A 134 2.46 -13.19 -10.20
C PHE A 134 3.31 -12.96 -11.46
N ASP A 135 4.64 -12.91 -11.33
CA ASP A 135 5.60 -12.85 -12.44
C ASP A 135 5.40 -14.00 -13.44
N GLN A 136 5.19 -15.21 -12.91
CA GLN A 136 4.91 -16.40 -13.72
C GLN A 136 3.57 -16.27 -14.46
N ARG A 137 2.54 -15.69 -13.83
CA ARG A 137 1.24 -15.44 -14.49
C ARG A 137 1.39 -14.44 -15.62
N VAL A 138 2.03 -13.30 -15.38
CA VAL A 138 2.29 -12.26 -16.39
C VAL A 138 3.06 -12.85 -17.58
N THR A 139 4.12 -13.60 -17.31
CA THR A 139 4.91 -14.28 -18.35
C THR A 139 4.06 -15.32 -19.11
N GLY A 140 3.23 -16.07 -18.39
CA GLY A 140 2.30 -17.06 -18.95
C GLY A 140 1.28 -16.43 -19.90
N TRP A 141 0.71 -15.27 -19.55
CA TRP A 141 -0.22 -14.53 -20.40
C TRP A 141 0.42 -14.13 -21.72
N VAL A 142 1.62 -13.55 -21.68
CA VAL A 142 2.36 -13.17 -22.89
C VAL A 142 2.76 -14.41 -23.72
N ASN A 143 3.16 -15.51 -23.07
CA ASN A 143 3.51 -16.74 -23.77
C ASN A 143 2.31 -17.38 -24.50
N ARG A 144 1.10 -17.33 -23.92
CA ARG A 144 -0.12 -17.80 -24.59
C ARG A 144 -0.39 -17.04 -25.88
N LEU A 145 -0.22 -15.72 -25.88
CA LEU A 145 -0.36 -14.90 -27.09
C LEU A 145 0.72 -15.22 -28.12
N LYS A 146 1.97 -15.41 -27.69
CA LYS A 146 3.08 -15.81 -28.58
C LYS A 146 2.81 -17.12 -29.30
N ALA A 147 2.19 -18.10 -28.63
CA ALA A 147 1.77 -19.35 -29.27
C ALA A 147 0.73 -19.14 -30.39
N GLN A 148 -0.08 -18.08 -30.29
CA GLN A 148 -1.09 -17.70 -31.27
C GLN A 148 -0.57 -16.70 -32.34
N SER A 149 0.69 -16.28 -32.28
CA SER A 149 1.29 -15.33 -33.23
C SER A 149 1.16 -15.76 -34.70
N ARG A 150 1.17 -17.06 -34.99
CA ARG A 150 0.94 -17.62 -36.34
C ARG A 150 -0.47 -17.36 -36.88
N ALA A 151 -1.43 -17.06 -36.01
CA ALA A 151 -2.79 -16.66 -36.36
C ALA A 151 -2.94 -15.13 -36.56
N GLY A 152 -1.82 -14.38 -36.54
CA GLY A 152 -1.82 -12.93 -36.73
C GLY A 152 -2.09 -12.12 -35.46
N VAL A 153 -2.09 -12.75 -34.28
CA VAL A 153 -2.27 -12.08 -32.99
C VAL A 153 -1.01 -11.29 -32.67
N HIS A 154 -1.17 -9.98 -32.41
CA HIS A 154 -0.08 -9.12 -31.98
C HIS A 154 0.26 -9.41 -30.50
N THR A 155 1.55 -9.38 -30.17
CA THR A 155 2.05 -9.79 -28.86
C THR A 155 3.04 -8.77 -28.32
N PRO A 156 2.95 -8.37 -27.04
CA PRO A 156 3.95 -7.49 -26.46
C PRO A 156 5.36 -8.07 -26.55
N GLY A 157 6.29 -7.26 -27.04
CA GLY A 157 7.71 -7.63 -27.21
C GLY A 157 8.59 -7.17 -26.06
N GLU A 158 8.12 -6.20 -25.27
CA GLU A 158 8.92 -5.51 -24.27
C GLU A 158 8.25 -5.53 -22.90
N PHE A 159 9.06 -5.81 -21.87
CA PHE A 159 8.71 -5.61 -20.47
C PHE A 159 9.46 -4.41 -19.93
N VAL A 160 8.73 -3.48 -19.32
CA VAL A 160 9.27 -2.24 -18.77
C VAL A 160 8.99 -2.19 -17.28
N ALA A 161 10.02 -1.88 -16.50
CA ALA A 161 9.92 -1.72 -15.06
C ALA A 161 9.02 -0.51 -14.73
N LEU A 162 7.85 -0.78 -14.14
CA LEU A 162 6.82 0.22 -13.87
C LEU A 162 7.14 1.10 -12.65
N ASP A 163 7.82 0.51 -11.67
CA ASP A 163 8.25 1.12 -10.42
C ASP A 163 9.07 2.40 -10.65
N HIS A 164 9.95 2.45 -11.65
CA HIS A 164 10.73 3.66 -11.94
C HIS A 164 9.85 4.89 -12.24
N LEU A 165 8.79 4.72 -13.06
CA LEU A 165 7.88 5.82 -13.38
C LEU A 165 7.03 6.21 -12.17
N LEU A 166 6.54 5.21 -11.42
CA LEU A 166 5.71 5.43 -10.25
C LEU A 166 6.47 6.08 -9.10
N HIS A 167 7.70 5.66 -8.85
CA HIS A 167 8.51 6.16 -7.75
C HIS A 167 8.96 7.60 -8.02
N ASP A 168 9.26 7.96 -9.27
CA ASP A 168 9.47 9.37 -9.65
C ASP A 168 8.19 10.21 -9.43
N MET A 169 7.02 9.69 -9.82
CA MET A 169 5.75 10.38 -9.55
C MET A 169 5.49 10.55 -8.05
N ARG A 170 5.74 9.51 -7.24
CA ARG A 170 5.56 9.50 -5.78
C ARG A 170 6.60 10.34 -5.05
N LEU A 171 7.75 10.64 -5.66
CA LEU A 171 8.77 11.51 -5.10
C LEU A 171 8.23 12.93 -4.87
N TYR A 172 7.48 13.47 -5.84
CA TYR A 172 6.94 14.83 -5.82
C TYR A 172 5.48 14.88 -5.37
N LYS A 173 5.26 15.34 -4.13
CA LYS A 173 3.95 15.29 -3.47
C LYS A 173 3.04 16.42 -3.93
N SER A 174 1.79 16.10 -4.21
CA SER A 174 0.73 17.08 -4.41
C SER A 174 0.32 17.76 -3.09
N ARG A 175 -0.47 18.84 -3.18
CA ARG A 175 -1.01 19.52 -1.99
C ARG A 175 -1.87 18.60 -1.12
N ALA A 176 -2.60 17.66 -1.74
CA ALA A 176 -3.43 16.71 -1.01
C ALA A 176 -2.57 15.71 -0.20
N GLU A 177 -1.47 15.25 -0.79
CA GLU A 177 -0.50 14.36 -0.16
C GLU A 177 0.22 15.04 1.00
N ILE A 178 0.70 16.27 0.78
CA ILE A 178 1.30 17.09 1.85
C ILE A 178 0.31 17.29 3.00
N SER A 179 -0.98 17.45 2.70
CA SER A 179 -2.01 17.53 3.75
C SER A 179 -2.19 16.23 4.51
N ALA A 180 -2.12 15.07 3.85
CA ALA A 180 -2.16 13.76 4.50
C ALA A 180 -0.95 13.55 5.42
N MET A 181 0.26 13.85 4.93
CA MET A 181 1.51 13.81 5.69
C MET A 181 1.49 14.75 6.90
N ARG A 182 0.99 15.98 6.74
CA ARG A 182 0.84 16.94 7.87
C ARG A 182 -0.07 16.40 8.96
N ARG A 183 -1.14 15.70 8.60
CA ARG A 183 -2.03 15.06 9.58
C ARG A 183 -1.32 13.93 10.33
N ALA A 184 -0.61 13.04 9.60
CA ALA A 184 0.20 11.98 10.21
C ALA A 184 1.25 12.57 11.19
N ALA A 185 1.99 13.59 10.76
CA ALA A 185 3.01 14.25 11.57
C ALA A 185 2.42 14.93 12.82
N LYS A 186 1.27 15.60 12.69
CA LYS A 186 0.58 16.24 13.82
C LYS A 186 0.17 15.21 14.88
N VAL A 187 -0.46 14.11 14.45
CA VAL A 187 -0.89 13.05 15.37
C VAL A 187 0.32 12.36 16.01
N SER A 188 1.38 12.13 15.25
CA SER A 188 2.64 11.55 15.75
C SER A 188 3.31 12.44 16.78
N ALA A 189 3.44 13.73 16.52
CA ALA A 189 4.01 14.69 17.47
C ALA A 189 3.20 14.75 18.78
N GLN A 190 1.87 14.68 18.70
CA GLN A 190 1.02 14.64 19.89
C GLN A 190 1.20 13.33 20.69
N ALA A 191 1.40 12.19 20.02
CA ALA A 191 1.71 10.93 20.69
C ALA A 191 3.07 10.98 21.38
N HIS A 192 4.10 11.55 20.75
CA HIS A 192 5.41 11.79 21.39
C HIS A 192 5.29 12.69 22.63
N ILE A 193 4.50 13.77 22.56
CA ILE A 193 4.23 14.63 23.74
C ILE A 193 3.55 13.84 24.86
N ARG A 194 2.56 13.00 24.51
CA ARG A 194 1.88 12.14 25.47
C ARG A 194 2.83 11.13 26.10
N ALA A 195 3.71 10.50 25.32
CA ALA A 195 4.73 9.58 25.81
C ALA A 195 5.67 10.27 26.82
N MET A 196 6.14 11.49 26.53
CA MET A 196 6.93 12.29 27.47
C MET A 196 6.17 12.59 28.77
N GLN A 197 4.87 12.86 28.71
CA GLN A 197 4.03 13.11 29.89
C GLN A 197 3.74 11.85 30.72
N GLN A 198 3.79 10.68 30.09
CA GLN A 198 3.49 9.40 30.74
C GLN A 198 4.75 8.65 31.17
N CYS A 199 5.95 9.06 30.73
CA CYS A 199 7.20 8.43 31.12
C CYS A 199 7.55 8.71 32.59
N ALA A 200 8.00 7.67 33.28
CA ALA A 200 8.50 7.73 34.65
C ALA A 200 9.39 6.51 34.94
N PRO A 201 10.33 6.60 35.90
CA PRO A 201 11.07 5.43 36.39
C PRO A 201 10.13 4.33 36.90
N GLY A 202 10.50 3.07 36.66
CA GLY A 202 9.74 1.88 37.05
C GLY A 202 8.63 1.47 36.08
N LYS A 203 8.34 2.28 35.05
CA LYS A 203 7.50 1.86 33.92
C LYS A 203 8.28 0.99 32.95
N TRP A 204 7.58 0.28 32.08
CA TRP A 204 8.20 -0.52 31.02
C TRP A 204 8.11 0.19 29.67
N GLU A 205 9.07 -0.09 28.79
CA GLU A 205 9.10 0.45 27.42
C GLU A 205 7.78 0.19 26.66
N TYR A 206 7.22 -1.02 26.72
CA TYR A 206 5.93 -1.34 26.09
C TYR A 206 4.74 -0.55 26.66
N GLU A 207 4.81 -0.08 27.90
CA GLU A 207 3.74 0.77 28.47
C GLU A 207 3.76 2.15 27.81
N ILE A 208 4.94 2.64 27.45
CA ILE A 208 5.10 3.87 26.68
C ILE A 208 4.71 3.65 25.22
N GLU A 209 5.05 2.50 24.63
CA GLU A 209 4.59 2.11 23.29
C GLU A 209 3.05 2.13 23.20
N ALA A 210 2.36 1.59 24.20
CA ALA A 210 0.89 1.53 24.24
C ALA A 210 0.22 2.91 24.13
N GLU A 211 0.88 3.98 24.61
CA GLU A 211 0.38 5.36 24.48
C GLU A 211 0.31 5.82 23.02
N PHE A 212 1.25 5.37 22.18
CA PHE A 212 1.22 5.64 20.73
C PHE A 212 0.07 4.89 20.07
N GLN A 213 -0.06 3.60 20.34
CA GLN A 213 -1.11 2.78 19.75
C GLN A 213 -2.50 3.34 20.08
N TYR A 214 -2.73 3.69 21.35
CA TYR A 214 -3.97 4.34 21.78
C TYR A 214 -4.22 5.67 21.04
N HIS A 215 -3.23 6.55 20.99
CA HIS A 215 -3.38 7.88 20.40
C HIS A 215 -3.60 7.81 18.88
N PHE A 216 -2.89 6.92 18.19
CA PHE A 216 -3.05 6.71 16.74
C PHE A 216 -4.43 6.14 16.44
N LYS A 217 -4.89 5.14 17.19
CA LYS A 217 -6.20 4.52 16.95
C LYS A 217 -7.37 5.45 17.21
N ARG A 218 -7.26 6.41 18.15
CA ARG A 218 -8.26 7.49 18.31
C ARG A 218 -8.44 8.37 17.07
N HIS A 219 -7.47 8.37 16.17
CA HIS A 219 -7.51 9.09 14.90
C HIS A 219 -7.74 8.15 13.70
N ASN A 220 -8.04 6.87 13.95
CA ASN A 220 -8.14 5.81 12.94
C ASN A 220 -6.84 5.61 12.14
N PHE A 221 -5.70 5.78 12.79
CA PHE A 221 -4.38 5.55 12.21
C PHE A 221 -3.73 4.29 12.78
N ASP A 222 -2.76 3.78 12.05
CA ASP A 222 -1.86 2.70 12.46
C ASP A 222 -0.44 3.22 12.65
N HIS A 223 0.46 2.39 13.17
CA HIS A 223 1.89 2.67 13.11
C HIS A 223 2.38 2.52 11.66
N ALA A 224 3.22 3.45 11.21
CA ALA A 224 3.86 3.36 9.89
C ALA A 224 4.97 2.30 9.83
N TYR A 225 5.58 2.01 10.98
CA TYR A 225 6.62 1.01 11.18
C TYR A 225 6.59 0.56 12.64
N THR A 226 7.20 -0.58 12.95
CA THR A 226 7.30 -1.06 14.34
C THR A 226 8.00 0.00 15.21
N PRO A 227 7.34 0.49 16.27
CA PRO A 227 7.92 1.54 17.10
C PRO A 227 9.16 1.03 17.85
N ILE A 228 10.12 1.93 18.04
CA ILE A 228 11.31 1.74 18.87
C ILE A 228 11.10 2.51 20.16
N VAL A 229 11.22 1.84 21.30
CA VAL A 229 11.15 2.47 22.63
C VAL A 229 12.30 1.92 23.47
N GLY A 230 13.47 2.56 23.41
CA GLY A 230 14.71 2.05 24.02
C GLY A 230 15.22 2.94 25.17
N GLY A 231 15.13 2.43 26.39
CA GLY A 231 15.69 3.03 27.59
C GLY A 231 17.17 2.66 27.81
N GLY A 232 17.98 3.62 28.27
CA GLY A 232 19.39 3.38 28.61
C GLY A 232 20.20 2.86 27.41
N GLU A 233 20.89 1.73 27.61
CA GLU A 233 21.71 1.09 26.57
C GLU A 233 20.90 0.61 25.36
N ASN A 234 19.60 0.33 25.51
CA ASN A 234 18.73 -0.10 24.40
C ASN A 234 18.62 0.99 23.33
N GLY A 235 18.72 2.27 23.71
CA GLY A 235 18.75 3.39 22.78
C GLY A 235 19.94 3.39 21.81
N CYS A 236 20.97 2.56 22.06
CA CYS A 236 22.12 2.38 21.16
C CYS A 236 21.88 1.31 20.08
N ILE A 237 20.77 0.56 20.15
CA ILE A 237 20.41 -0.46 19.17
C ILE A 237 19.44 0.18 18.15
N LEU A 238 19.91 0.40 16.92
CA LEU A 238 19.22 1.24 15.92
C LEU A 238 17.81 0.78 15.53
N HIS A 239 17.53 -0.52 15.62
CA HIS A 239 16.21 -1.11 15.33
C HIS A 239 15.69 -1.94 16.52
N TYR A 240 15.89 -1.44 17.75
CA TYR A 240 15.37 -2.06 18.96
C TYR A 240 13.83 -2.08 18.95
N THR A 241 13.22 -3.25 18.93
CA THR A 241 11.75 -3.39 18.85
C THR A 241 11.19 -4.38 19.86
N GLU A 242 12.05 -4.91 20.74
CA GLU A 242 11.67 -5.77 21.84
C GLU A 242 10.83 -5.01 22.86
N ASN A 243 11.13 -3.71 23.07
CA ASN A 243 10.38 -2.76 23.90
C ASN A 243 9.94 -3.35 25.24
N ASN A 244 10.82 -4.11 25.90
CA ASN A 244 10.44 -4.95 27.05
C ASN A 244 11.37 -4.82 28.25
N ALA A 245 12.13 -3.73 28.36
CA ALA A 245 12.89 -3.40 29.56
C ALA A 245 12.14 -2.41 30.47
N GLU A 246 12.48 -2.45 31.76
CA GLU A 246 12.07 -1.46 32.77
C GLU A 246 12.90 -0.17 32.58
N LEU A 247 12.22 0.98 32.60
CA LEU A 247 12.81 2.31 32.50
C LEU A 247 13.39 2.73 33.85
N ARG A 248 14.71 2.98 33.88
CA ARG A 248 15.43 3.28 35.12
C ARG A 248 15.56 4.78 35.36
N ASP A 249 15.62 5.16 36.63
CA ASP A 249 15.96 6.53 37.02
C ASP A 249 17.40 6.87 36.57
N GLY A 250 17.58 8.05 35.98
CA GLY A 250 18.85 8.53 35.42
C GLY A 250 19.11 8.15 33.96
N ASP A 251 18.36 7.19 33.40
CA ASP A 251 18.51 6.81 31.99
C ASP A 251 17.81 7.81 31.05
N LEU A 252 18.28 7.85 29.79
CA LEU A 252 17.54 8.44 28.68
C LEU A 252 16.60 7.40 28.07
N LEU A 253 15.49 7.87 27.50
CA LEU A 253 14.58 7.09 26.67
C LEU A 253 14.61 7.64 25.24
N LEU A 254 15.01 6.80 24.28
CA LEU A 254 14.87 7.07 22.85
C LEU A 254 13.58 6.43 22.34
N ILE A 255 12.76 7.21 21.64
CA ILE A 255 11.57 6.73 20.97
C ILE A 255 11.64 7.08 19.50
N ASP A 256 11.49 6.09 18.63
CA ASP A 256 11.26 6.26 17.20
C ASP A 256 9.89 5.69 16.82
N ALA A 257 8.94 6.57 16.51
CA ALA A 257 7.59 6.16 16.18
C ALA A 257 6.86 7.21 15.34
N GLY A 258 6.05 6.72 14.40
CA GLY A 258 5.22 7.55 13.54
C GLY A 258 3.95 6.86 13.07
N ALA A 259 2.90 7.66 12.87
CA ALA A 259 1.60 7.19 12.40
C ALA A 259 1.55 7.07 10.87
N GLU A 260 0.75 6.13 10.38
CA GLU A 260 0.34 6.04 8.98
C GLU A 260 -1.08 6.59 8.79
N ASN A 261 -1.24 7.47 7.82
CA ASN A 261 -2.53 8.03 7.40
C ASN A 261 -2.70 7.89 5.89
N GLU A 262 -3.64 7.05 5.44
CA GLU A 262 -3.90 6.82 4.01
C GLU A 262 -2.62 6.41 3.23
N CYS A 263 -1.80 5.51 3.79
CA CYS A 263 -0.47 5.10 3.29
C CYS A 263 0.63 6.19 3.32
N TYR A 264 0.41 7.34 3.99
CA TYR A 264 1.46 8.34 4.23
C TYR A 264 1.98 8.23 5.66
N ALA A 265 3.26 7.97 5.78
CA ALA A 265 3.96 7.86 7.06
C ALA A 265 4.39 9.24 7.59
N ALA A 266 4.31 9.39 8.91
CA ALA A 266 5.23 10.24 9.66
C ALA A 266 6.36 9.37 10.22
N ASP A 267 7.48 10.00 10.52
CA ASP A 267 8.68 9.36 11.06
C ASP A 267 9.34 10.38 11.98
N ILE A 268 9.38 10.07 13.28
CA ILE A 268 9.79 11.01 14.33
C ILE A 268 10.55 10.25 15.42
N THR A 269 11.79 10.65 15.63
CA THR A 269 12.59 10.24 16.79
C THR A 269 12.66 11.36 17.85
N ARG A 270 12.52 11.02 19.12
CA ARG A 270 12.82 11.90 20.26
C ARG A 270 13.58 11.14 21.35
N THR A 271 14.48 11.84 22.02
CA THR A 271 15.21 11.31 23.18
C THR A 271 15.05 12.28 24.35
N PHE A 272 14.71 11.76 25.52
CA PHE A 272 14.47 12.57 26.73
C PHE A 272 14.77 11.76 28.00
N PRO A 273 15.07 12.42 29.13
CA PRO A 273 15.35 11.76 30.41
C PRO A 273 14.11 11.05 30.96
N VAL A 274 14.26 9.81 31.44
CA VAL A 274 13.16 9.01 32.02
C VAL A 274 12.56 9.69 33.26
N ASN A 275 13.39 10.37 34.05
CA ASN A 275 12.99 11.06 35.27
C ASN A 275 12.56 12.53 35.06
N GLY A 276 12.61 13.03 33.82
CA GLY A 276 12.21 14.40 33.47
C GLY A 276 13.20 15.51 33.85
N VAL A 277 14.43 15.18 34.26
CA VAL A 277 15.49 16.13 34.65
C VAL A 277 16.47 16.42 33.52
#